data_AF-A0A543PXP7-F1
#
_entry.id   AF-A0A543PXP7-F1
#
_cell.length_a   1.000
_cell.length_b   1.000
_cell.length_c   1.000
_cell.angle_alpha   90.00
_cell.angle_beta   90.00
_cell.angle_gamma   90.00
#
_symmetry.space_group_name_H-M   'P 1'
#
loop_
_entity.id
_entity.type
_entity.pdbx_description
1 polymer ?
#
loop_
_entity_poly.entity_id
_entity_poly.type
_entity_poly.pdbx_seq_one_letter_code
_entity_poly.pdbx_strand_id
1 'polypeptide(L)'
;MTESENGTGASRRAVLAAGGALLLGACTGGSPASPAGPGSGSASSSASSAAPTTPGGSTSATTSGGAGWVRAENAKAGTRDWRIDKARLAGETDLAGYTDRVSVLPGESFGLHLSSALGPVTVRAFRLGYYQGTGARLVWTSPNIATTKQVQPTPDGSGTVRCRWPQSLSVSTKGWPEGSYLLRLEAHGKARYVPMVVRSRETSGRLVLVSAVTCHQAYNQWGSFSLYKGPAHGAEPKASVVSFDRPFDRNGAPLVLAYEQGPIFVAERLDLDLAYVTSWELHDQPDLLAGARGVVSPGHDEYWTVPMRRHVEAARDAGANVAFLGANACYWRVRLSDDGRSMTCYKSAAADPQRGAVDTTAMWRSKPHPDPENSFTGMLYEAFPAEADLVVHDPSFFLLEGTGATLGETYAGLIAVEIDRAYPLPGTPTNLQVVAHSPVALQQRPATHSDMTYYSAPSGAGVFAVGTMAWAAALRGARTRPRIDAHAADFARTVTTNLLTAMAQGPMGRQHPAQGNLAALGASPHTSTGTGGPVAHT
;
A
#
# COMPACT_ATOMS: atom_id res chain seq x y z
N MET A 1 -4.76 -15.36 19.11
CA MET A 1 -4.68 -15.73 20.54
C MET A 1 -4.36 -14.47 21.32
N THR A 2 -5.26 -14.18 22.23
CA THR A 2 -5.44 -12.95 23.02
C THR A 2 -4.35 -12.76 24.07
N GLU A 3 -3.87 -11.54 24.22
CA GLU A 3 -3.40 -11.04 25.51
C GLU A 3 -4.16 -9.76 25.82
N SER A 4 -4.87 -9.83 26.94
CA SER A 4 -5.59 -8.78 27.63
C SER A 4 -4.62 -8.05 28.55
N GLU A 5 -4.58 -6.72 28.51
CA GLU A 5 -4.18 -5.92 29.66
C GLU A 5 -5.21 -4.82 29.90
N ASN A 6 -5.86 -4.91 31.06
CA ASN A 6 -6.63 -3.86 31.68
C ASN A 6 -5.67 -2.81 32.26
N GLY A 7 -5.96 -1.53 32.01
CA GLY A 7 -5.25 -0.41 32.61
C GLY A 7 -6.08 0.86 32.51
N THR A 8 -6.84 1.10 33.57
CA THR A 8 -7.69 2.26 33.91
C THR A 8 -7.19 3.63 33.42
N GLY A 9 -8.14 4.45 32.97
CA GLY A 9 -7.90 5.74 32.33
C GLY A 9 -7.66 6.94 33.24
N ALA A 10 -7.35 8.07 32.61
CA ALA A 10 -7.62 9.41 33.11
C ALA A 10 -7.56 10.43 31.96
N SER A 11 -8.59 11.26 31.95
CA SER A 11 -8.84 12.44 31.12
C SER A 11 -7.82 13.57 31.31
N ARG A 12 -7.61 14.40 30.26
CA ARG A 12 -7.58 15.88 30.22
C ARG A 12 -6.81 16.35 28.97
N ARG A 13 -7.41 17.01 27.96
CA ARG A 13 -7.80 18.45 27.86
C ARG A 13 -6.71 19.44 28.32
N ALA A 14 -6.08 20.14 27.35
CA ALA A 14 -5.74 21.59 27.36
C ALA A 14 -4.90 21.91 26.08
N VAL A 15 -5.36 22.77 25.15
CA VAL A 15 -5.19 24.25 25.07
C VAL A 15 -3.73 24.63 24.72
N LEU A 16 -3.40 25.00 23.47
CA LEU A 16 -3.49 26.32 22.80
C LEU A 16 -2.66 27.47 23.42
N ALA A 17 -1.74 27.98 22.60
CA ALA A 17 -1.37 29.39 22.36
C ALA A 17 -0.05 29.96 22.93
N ALA A 18 0.48 30.91 22.11
CA ALA A 18 1.63 31.82 22.23
C ALA A 18 3.02 31.21 21.90
N GLY A 19 3.80 31.66 20.90
CA GLY A 19 3.80 32.92 20.14
C GLY A 19 4.76 33.94 20.76
N GLY A 20 5.95 34.11 20.18
CA GLY A 20 6.92 35.14 20.58
C GLY A 20 8.20 35.11 19.72
N ALA A 21 8.40 36.15 18.92
CA ALA A 21 9.51 36.39 18.00
C ALA A 21 10.67 37.15 18.65
N LEU A 22 11.88 37.09 18.07
CA LEU A 22 12.90 38.17 17.92
C LEU A 22 14.15 37.54 17.26
N LEU A 23 14.49 37.83 16.00
CA LEU A 23 15.26 38.95 15.41
C LEU A 23 16.81 38.81 15.44
N LEU A 24 17.34 38.73 14.21
CA LEU A 24 18.56 39.35 13.63
C LEU A 24 19.98 38.89 14.04
N GLY A 25 20.76 38.59 12.99
CA GLY A 25 22.22 38.52 12.99
C GLY A 25 22.77 38.11 11.62
N ALA A 26 22.92 39.10 10.72
CA ALA A 26 23.56 38.95 9.42
C ALA A 26 25.10 38.92 9.54
N CYS A 27 25.78 38.27 8.59
CA CYS A 27 26.84 38.86 7.74
C CYS A 27 27.54 37.80 6.85
N THR A 28 27.49 38.05 5.53
CA THR A 28 28.56 37.98 4.50
C THR A 28 29.53 36.78 4.49
N GLY A 29 29.87 36.11 3.38
CA GLY A 29 29.72 36.36 1.94
C GLY A 29 30.64 35.38 1.18
N GLY A 30 30.56 35.35 -0.15
CA GLY A 30 31.57 34.70 -1.00
C GLY A 30 31.03 33.72 -2.05
N SER A 31 31.02 34.17 -3.30
CA SER A 31 31.00 33.40 -4.55
C SER A 31 31.86 34.20 -5.54
N PRO A 32 32.20 33.73 -6.76
CA PRO A 32 31.97 32.42 -7.39
C PRO A 32 33.27 31.85 -8.02
N ALA A 33 33.21 30.67 -8.65
CA ALA A 33 33.85 30.42 -9.97
C ALA A 33 33.62 28.99 -10.49
N SER A 34 33.32 28.91 -11.78
CA SER A 34 33.37 27.78 -12.72
C SER A 34 33.53 28.44 -14.11
N PRO A 35 33.70 27.73 -15.24
CA PRO A 35 34.43 26.49 -15.55
C PRO A 35 35.31 26.65 -16.82
N ALA A 36 36.11 25.63 -17.17
CA ALA A 36 36.63 25.30 -18.52
C ALA A 36 37.44 24.00 -18.38
N GLY A 37 37.52 23.02 -19.28
CA GLY A 37 37.17 22.79 -20.67
C GLY A 37 37.84 21.46 -21.09
N PRO A 38 37.53 20.90 -22.28
CA PRO A 38 37.58 19.46 -22.54
C PRO A 38 38.90 18.96 -23.16
N GLY A 39 39.19 17.66 -23.02
CA GLY A 39 40.29 16.96 -23.67
C GLY A 39 39.81 15.66 -24.33
N SER A 40 40.05 15.56 -25.64
CA SER A 40 39.76 14.46 -26.56
C SER A 40 40.72 13.27 -26.40
N GLY A 41 40.30 12.07 -26.84
CA GLY A 41 41.23 10.94 -26.95
C GLY A 41 40.64 9.57 -27.32
N SER A 42 40.67 9.27 -28.61
CA SER A 42 40.85 7.95 -29.27
C SER A 42 39.84 6.81 -29.07
N ALA A 43 39.18 6.49 -30.19
CA ALA A 43 38.59 5.20 -30.52
C ALA A 43 39.65 4.11 -30.72
N SER A 44 39.31 2.87 -30.37
CA SER A 44 39.91 1.67 -30.95
C SER A 44 38.85 0.56 -31.04
N SER A 45 38.59 0.18 -32.29
CA SER A 45 37.73 -0.92 -32.72
C SER A 45 38.51 -2.23 -32.75
N SER A 46 37.95 -3.33 -32.23
CA SER A 46 38.47 -4.66 -32.53
C SER A 46 37.35 -5.71 -32.63
N ALA A 47 37.04 -6.01 -33.90
CA ALA A 47 36.75 -7.31 -34.50
C ALA A 47 35.87 -8.34 -33.76
N SER A 48 34.74 -8.62 -34.40
CA SER A 48 33.91 -9.81 -34.28
C SER A 48 34.68 -11.10 -34.56
N SER A 49 34.42 -12.14 -33.77
CA SER A 49 34.63 -13.54 -34.17
C SER A 49 33.34 -14.32 -33.93
N ALA A 50 32.77 -14.84 -35.01
CA ALA A 50 31.60 -15.70 -35.01
C ALA A 50 32.05 -17.16 -34.82
N ALA A 51 31.36 -17.88 -33.93
CA ALA A 51 31.47 -19.33 -33.76
C ALA A 51 30.07 -19.96 -33.98
N PRO A 52 30.00 -21.23 -34.44
CA PRO A 52 28.85 -21.75 -35.17
C PRO A 52 27.66 -22.11 -34.25
N THR A 53 26.46 -21.90 -34.77
CA THR A 53 25.17 -22.19 -34.15
C THR A 53 24.80 -23.66 -34.30
N THR A 54 24.64 -24.36 -33.17
CA THR A 54 23.88 -25.62 -33.07
C THR A 54 22.41 -25.28 -32.77
N PRO A 55 21.39 -25.95 -33.36
CA PRO A 55 20.00 -25.65 -33.09
C PRO A 55 19.59 -26.22 -31.73
N GLY A 56 19.72 -25.41 -30.67
CA GLY A 56 19.08 -25.66 -29.38
C GLY A 56 17.63 -25.20 -29.42
N GLY A 57 16.70 -26.10 -29.10
CA GLY A 57 15.27 -25.82 -29.07
C GLY A 57 14.95 -24.53 -28.31
N SER A 58 14.28 -23.61 -28.98
CA SER A 58 13.77 -22.37 -28.40
C SER A 58 12.64 -22.70 -27.42
N THR A 59 12.97 -22.98 -26.16
CA THR A 59 12.08 -22.61 -25.06
C THR A 59 12.06 -21.09 -25.01
N SER A 60 11.06 -20.49 -25.64
CA SER A 60 10.79 -19.05 -25.53
C SER A 60 10.71 -18.73 -24.04
N ALA A 61 11.71 -18.03 -23.52
CA ALA A 61 11.66 -17.51 -22.18
C ALA A 61 10.53 -16.48 -22.17
N THR A 62 9.37 -16.85 -21.62
CA THR A 62 8.25 -15.93 -21.46
C THR A 62 8.78 -14.69 -20.74
N THR A 63 8.90 -13.58 -21.46
CA THR A 63 9.26 -12.29 -20.89
C THR A 63 8.19 -11.93 -19.88
N SER A 64 8.59 -11.68 -18.63
CA SER A 64 7.67 -11.14 -17.63
C SER A 64 6.96 -9.91 -18.19
N GLY A 65 5.63 -9.86 -18.03
CA GLY A 65 4.80 -8.79 -18.56
C GLY A 65 4.14 -9.06 -19.93
N GLY A 66 4.49 -10.13 -20.66
CA GLY A 66 3.73 -10.51 -21.86
C GLY A 66 2.35 -11.10 -21.54
N ALA A 67 1.42 -11.12 -22.49
CA ALA A 67 0.11 -11.75 -22.30
C ALA A 67 0.25 -13.20 -21.79
N GLY A 68 -0.50 -13.54 -20.73
CA GLY A 68 -0.47 -14.87 -20.12
C GLY A 68 0.77 -15.16 -19.25
N TRP A 69 1.60 -14.15 -18.94
CA TRP A 69 2.79 -14.36 -18.11
C TRP A 69 2.46 -14.85 -16.70
N VAL A 70 1.35 -14.38 -16.10
CA VAL A 70 0.91 -14.82 -14.76
C VAL A 70 0.54 -16.30 -14.77
N ARG A 71 -0.16 -16.77 -15.81
CA ARG A 71 -0.46 -18.21 -16.01
C ARG A 71 0.80 -19.05 -16.05
N ALA A 72 1.77 -18.63 -16.87
CA ALA A 72 3.03 -19.33 -17.04
C ALA A 72 3.86 -19.33 -15.75
N GLU A 73 3.84 -18.23 -15.00
CA GLU A 73 4.50 -18.12 -13.71
C GLU A 73 3.83 -19.00 -12.65
N ASN A 74 2.50 -18.94 -12.56
CA ASN A 74 1.71 -19.75 -11.64
C ASN A 74 1.91 -21.23 -11.86
N ALA A 75 2.13 -21.70 -13.10
CA ALA A 75 2.38 -23.11 -13.41
C ALA A 75 3.66 -23.68 -12.77
N LYS A 76 4.58 -22.82 -12.31
CA LYS A 76 5.79 -23.25 -11.59
C LYS A 76 5.44 -23.69 -10.16
N ALA A 77 6.23 -24.62 -9.63
CA ALA A 77 6.06 -25.10 -8.27
C ALA A 77 6.23 -23.96 -7.25
N GLY A 78 5.20 -23.72 -6.45
CA GLY A 78 5.27 -22.86 -5.28
C GLY A 78 5.65 -23.61 -4.00
N THR A 79 5.74 -22.88 -2.90
CA THR A 79 6.03 -23.42 -1.55
C THR A 79 5.24 -22.67 -0.49
N ARG A 80 5.04 -23.29 0.68
CA ARG A 80 4.54 -22.63 1.91
C ARG A 80 5.64 -22.19 2.86
N ASP A 81 6.88 -22.60 2.59
CA ASP A 81 8.07 -22.23 3.38
C ASP A 81 8.47 -20.76 3.17
N TRP A 82 7.66 -19.92 2.53
CA TRP A 82 7.88 -18.48 2.66
C TRP A 82 7.50 -17.98 4.06
N ARG A 83 6.63 -18.69 4.78
CA ARG A 83 6.12 -18.30 6.10
C ARG A 83 7.21 -18.39 7.19
N ILE A 84 7.11 -17.52 8.19
CA ILE A 84 7.96 -17.54 9.39
C ILE A 84 7.06 -17.91 10.57
N ASP A 85 7.36 -19.03 11.20
CA ASP A 85 6.69 -19.43 12.45
C ASP A 85 7.08 -18.49 13.59
N LYS A 86 6.17 -18.27 14.54
CA LYS A 86 6.41 -17.39 15.70
C LYS A 86 7.69 -17.77 16.46
N ALA A 87 8.00 -19.06 16.59
CA ALA A 87 9.21 -19.53 17.26
C ALA A 87 10.51 -19.18 16.50
N ARG A 88 10.43 -19.06 15.17
CA ARG A 88 11.55 -18.68 14.30
C ARG A 88 11.68 -17.16 14.15
N LEU A 89 10.70 -16.37 14.55
CA LEU A 89 10.78 -14.92 14.39
C LEU A 89 11.94 -14.34 15.23
N ALA A 90 12.82 -13.57 14.59
CA ALA A 90 13.92 -12.86 15.24
C ALA A 90 13.45 -11.55 15.88
N GLY A 91 14.12 -11.13 16.97
CA GLY A 91 13.98 -9.78 17.52
C GLY A 91 14.43 -8.71 16.52
N GLU A 92 13.86 -7.49 16.63
CA GLU A 92 14.07 -6.43 15.63
C GLU A 92 15.49 -5.90 15.53
N THR A 93 16.29 -6.13 16.57
CA THR A 93 17.69 -5.73 16.64
C THR A 93 18.67 -6.92 16.57
N ASP A 94 18.14 -8.14 16.57
CA ASP A 94 18.93 -9.37 16.47
C ASP A 94 19.20 -9.75 15.02
N LEU A 95 18.20 -9.57 14.16
CA LEU A 95 18.30 -9.77 12.71
C LEU A 95 17.38 -8.77 12.00
N ALA A 96 17.96 -7.90 11.19
CA ALA A 96 17.23 -6.87 10.47
C ALA A 96 17.91 -6.55 9.14
N GLY A 97 17.13 -6.01 8.22
CA GLY A 97 17.64 -5.49 6.97
C GLY A 97 16.65 -4.60 6.26
N TYR A 98 17.15 -3.89 5.25
CA TYR A 98 16.37 -3.04 4.37
C TYR A 98 17.06 -2.95 3.01
N THR A 99 16.32 -2.47 2.01
CA THR A 99 16.81 -2.26 0.65
C THR A 99 16.95 -0.77 0.37
N ASP A 100 17.93 -0.40 -0.44
CA ASP A 100 18.17 0.98 -0.90
C ASP A 100 17.14 1.48 -1.92
N ARG A 101 16.28 0.58 -2.41
CA ARG A 101 15.16 0.82 -3.32
C ARG A 101 13.89 0.18 -2.76
N VAL A 102 12.73 0.78 -2.99
CA VAL A 102 11.43 0.13 -2.70
C VAL A 102 10.98 -0.77 -3.86
N SER A 103 11.48 -0.48 -5.05
CA SER A 103 11.17 -1.18 -6.29
C SER A 103 12.35 -1.16 -7.26
N VAL A 104 12.44 -2.17 -8.13
CA VAL A 104 13.36 -2.23 -9.27
C VAL A 104 12.67 -2.88 -10.47
N LEU A 105 13.14 -2.63 -11.69
CA LEU A 105 12.67 -3.35 -12.87
C LEU A 105 13.26 -4.77 -12.93
N PRO A 106 12.62 -5.72 -13.64
CA PRO A 106 13.21 -7.02 -13.91
C PRO A 106 14.62 -6.90 -14.50
N GLY A 107 15.59 -7.57 -13.89
CA GLY A 107 17.00 -7.56 -14.31
C GLY A 107 17.86 -6.46 -13.67
N GLU A 108 17.25 -5.42 -13.08
CA GLU A 108 17.99 -4.43 -12.30
C GLU A 108 18.45 -5.01 -10.96
N SER A 109 19.33 -4.28 -10.28
CA SER A 109 19.87 -4.68 -8.97
C SER A 109 19.50 -3.67 -7.90
N PHE A 110 19.41 -4.14 -6.65
CA PHE A 110 19.25 -3.29 -5.47
C PHE A 110 20.30 -3.67 -4.42
N GLY A 111 20.66 -2.72 -3.57
CA GLY A 111 21.48 -2.91 -2.39
C GLY A 111 20.67 -3.46 -1.23
N LEU A 112 21.19 -4.50 -0.58
CA LEU A 112 20.66 -5.07 0.64
C LEU A 112 21.61 -4.74 1.81
N HIS A 113 21.05 -4.13 2.85
CA HIS A 113 21.76 -3.70 4.05
C HIS A 113 21.33 -4.56 5.22
N LEU A 114 22.25 -5.30 5.84
CA LEU A 114 21.96 -6.28 6.87
C LEU A 114 22.62 -5.95 8.21
N SER A 115 21.94 -6.31 9.29
CA SER A 115 22.45 -6.31 10.66
C SER A 115 22.06 -7.63 11.31
N SER A 116 23.04 -8.32 11.90
CA SER A 116 22.82 -9.60 12.56
C SER A 116 23.70 -9.72 13.80
N ALA A 117 23.07 -9.85 14.96
CA ALA A 117 23.72 -10.28 16.21
C ALA A 117 23.84 -11.81 16.30
N LEU A 118 23.15 -12.53 15.40
CA LEU A 118 23.04 -13.98 15.42
C LEU A 118 24.16 -14.66 14.63
N GLY A 119 24.89 -13.94 13.79
CA GLY A 119 25.93 -14.48 12.91
C GLY A 119 25.60 -14.33 11.42
N PRO A 120 26.27 -15.11 10.55
CA PRO A 120 26.08 -15.04 9.10
C PRO A 120 24.61 -15.23 8.67
N VAL A 121 24.22 -14.50 7.62
CA VAL A 121 22.83 -14.42 7.15
C VAL A 121 22.70 -15.08 5.78
N THR A 122 21.72 -15.96 5.62
CA THR A 122 21.25 -16.40 4.31
C THR A 122 19.95 -15.68 3.96
N VAL A 123 19.80 -15.25 2.72
CA VAL A 123 18.61 -14.54 2.24
C VAL A 123 17.91 -15.40 1.20
N ARG A 124 16.62 -15.62 1.37
CA ARG A 124 15.77 -16.32 0.40
C ARG A 124 14.71 -15.38 -0.13
N ALA A 125 14.65 -15.20 -1.45
CA ALA A 125 13.63 -14.36 -2.07
C ALA A 125 12.43 -15.20 -2.49
N PHE A 126 11.26 -14.86 -1.97
CA PHE A 126 9.99 -15.47 -2.31
C PHE A 126 9.13 -14.48 -3.08
N ARG A 127 8.71 -14.82 -4.30
CA ARG A 127 7.70 -14.06 -5.03
C ARG A 127 6.32 -14.45 -4.52
N LEU A 128 5.54 -13.49 -4.06
CA LEU A 128 4.14 -13.70 -3.68
C LEU A 128 3.28 -13.97 -4.93
N GLY A 129 2.27 -14.82 -4.79
CA GLY A 129 1.39 -15.19 -5.90
C GLY A 129 0.50 -16.39 -5.56
N TYR A 130 -0.22 -16.93 -6.54
CA TYR A 130 -1.15 -18.03 -6.30
C TYR A 130 -0.45 -19.38 -6.17
N TYR A 131 0.32 -19.79 -7.20
CA TYR A 131 1.11 -21.03 -7.25
C TYR A 131 0.37 -22.27 -6.69
N GLN A 132 -0.74 -22.66 -7.34
CA GLN A 132 -1.61 -23.78 -6.91
C GLN A 132 -2.05 -23.71 -5.43
N GLY A 133 -2.12 -22.50 -4.86
CA GLY A 133 -2.54 -22.28 -3.48
C GLY A 133 -1.43 -22.38 -2.42
N THR A 134 -0.15 -22.36 -2.79
CA THR A 134 0.94 -22.31 -1.82
C THR A 134 1.27 -20.88 -1.36
N GLY A 135 0.96 -19.88 -2.18
CA GLY A 135 1.04 -18.46 -1.82
C GLY A 135 2.35 -17.74 -2.15
N ALA A 136 3.40 -18.49 -2.51
CA ALA A 136 4.65 -17.92 -3.03
C ALA A 136 5.51 -18.98 -3.73
N ARG A 137 6.51 -18.52 -4.47
CA ARG A 137 7.59 -19.34 -5.04
C ARG A 137 8.96 -18.83 -4.60
N LEU A 138 9.84 -19.74 -4.20
CA LEU A 138 11.25 -19.42 -3.97
C LEU A 138 11.91 -19.13 -5.34
N VAL A 139 12.44 -17.93 -5.53
CA VAL A 139 13.07 -17.53 -6.81
C VAL A 139 14.59 -17.47 -6.73
N TRP A 140 15.14 -17.29 -5.53
CA TRP A 140 16.57 -17.06 -5.33
C TRP A 140 16.99 -17.33 -3.89
N THR A 141 18.24 -17.74 -3.70
CA THR A 141 18.89 -17.90 -2.40
C THR A 141 20.30 -17.31 -2.49
N SER A 142 20.67 -16.49 -1.52
CA SER A 142 22.01 -15.90 -1.44
C SER A 142 23.07 -16.93 -1.04
N PRO A 143 24.37 -16.66 -1.28
CA PRO A 143 25.42 -17.27 -0.49
C PRO A 143 25.25 -16.89 1.00
N ASN A 144 26.01 -17.53 1.89
CA ASN A 144 26.04 -17.12 3.29
C ASN A 144 26.78 -15.79 3.43
N ILE A 145 26.12 -14.75 3.95
CA ILE A 145 26.62 -13.38 4.01
C ILE A 145 27.19 -13.12 5.41
N ALA A 146 28.51 -12.94 5.50
CA ALA A 146 29.14 -12.49 6.72
C ALA A 146 28.55 -11.12 7.12
N THR A 147 27.84 -11.08 8.23
CA THR A 147 27.11 -9.91 8.70
C THR A 147 27.40 -9.71 10.18
N THR A 148 27.62 -8.48 10.59
CA THR A 148 27.79 -8.09 11.99
C THR A 148 26.59 -7.26 12.44
N LYS A 149 26.43 -7.13 13.76
CA LYS A 149 25.43 -6.23 14.32
C LYS A 149 25.85 -4.79 14.01
N GLN A 150 24.97 -4.06 13.34
CA GLN A 150 25.17 -2.65 13.02
C GLN A 150 24.74 -1.76 14.19
N VAL A 151 25.33 -0.57 14.26
CA VAL A 151 24.96 0.45 15.25
C VAL A 151 23.52 0.89 15.00
N GLN A 152 22.77 1.03 16.09
CA GLN A 152 21.40 1.54 16.02
C GLN A 152 21.44 3.05 15.79
N PRO A 153 20.71 3.58 14.80
CA PRO A 153 20.71 5.00 14.50
C PRO A 153 20.05 5.83 15.61
N THR A 154 20.56 7.04 15.82
CA THR A 154 19.89 8.05 16.63
C THR A 154 18.93 8.85 15.73
N PRO A 155 17.67 9.08 16.16
CA PRO A 155 16.75 9.92 15.41
C PRO A 155 17.25 11.37 15.31
N ASP A 156 16.97 12.05 14.20
CA ASP A 156 17.23 13.48 14.07
C ASP A 156 16.14 14.35 14.74
N GLY A 157 16.26 15.68 14.63
CA GLY A 157 15.32 16.63 15.26
C GLY A 157 13.86 16.52 14.76
N SER A 158 13.63 15.84 13.65
CA SER A 158 12.28 15.56 13.12
C SER A 158 11.74 14.19 13.58
N GLY A 159 12.50 13.46 14.39
CA GLY A 159 12.22 12.07 14.77
C GLY A 159 12.61 11.06 13.69
N THR A 160 13.33 11.46 12.65
CA THR A 160 13.65 10.54 11.55
C THR A 160 14.76 9.58 11.94
N VAL A 161 14.47 8.30 11.80
CA VAL A 161 15.43 7.21 11.98
C VAL A 161 16.02 6.81 10.62
N ARG A 162 17.35 6.87 10.45
CA ARG A 162 18.07 6.45 9.22
C ARG A 162 19.30 5.63 9.58
N CYS A 163 19.39 4.40 9.07
CA CYS A 163 20.44 3.46 9.48
C CYS A 163 21.81 3.77 8.90
N ARG A 164 21.89 4.12 7.60
CA ARG A 164 23.15 4.29 6.85
C ARG A 164 24.14 3.11 6.98
N TRP A 165 23.61 1.90 7.21
CA TRP A 165 24.43 0.68 7.27
C TRP A 165 25.17 0.45 5.93
N PRO A 166 26.39 -0.11 5.94
CA PRO A 166 27.06 -0.48 4.69
C PRO A 166 26.23 -1.50 3.91
N GLN A 167 26.31 -1.45 2.58
CA GLN A 167 25.68 -2.45 1.73
C GLN A 167 26.34 -3.81 1.98
N SER A 168 25.55 -4.80 2.36
CA SER A 168 26.03 -6.16 2.63
C SER A 168 26.09 -7.00 1.36
N LEU A 169 25.15 -6.79 0.43
CA LEU A 169 25.06 -7.51 -0.84
C LEU A 169 24.36 -6.64 -1.90
N SER A 170 24.81 -6.71 -3.16
CA SER A 170 24.01 -6.27 -4.30
C SER A 170 23.25 -7.47 -4.86
N VAL A 171 21.93 -7.37 -4.96
CA VAL A 171 21.05 -8.46 -5.42
C VAL A 171 20.57 -8.13 -6.83
N SER A 172 20.96 -8.95 -7.81
CA SER A 172 20.43 -8.86 -9.17
C SER A 172 19.10 -9.59 -9.27
N THR A 173 18.11 -8.93 -9.89
CA THR A 173 16.80 -9.51 -10.20
C THR A 173 16.76 -10.17 -11.58
N LYS A 174 17.91 -10.54 -12.15
CA LYS A 174 17.97 -11.26 -13.42
C LYS A 174 17.17 -12.56 -13.34
N GLY A 175 16.18 -12.69 -14.22
CA GLY A 175 15.27 -13.84 -14.26
C GLY A 175 14.15 -13.80 -13.21
N TRP A 176 14.04 -12.73 -12.42
CA TRP A 176 12.91 -12.53 -11.52
C TRP A 176 11.75 -11.92 -12.33
N PRO A 177 10.55 -12.51 -12.28
CA PRO A 177 9.38 -11.90 -12.90
C PRO A 177 8.89 -10.68 -12.13
N GLU A 178 7.98 -9.91 -12.72
CA GLU A 178 7.30 -8.81 -12.03
C GLU A 178 6.49 -9.35 -10.83
N GLY A 179 6.41 -8.60 -9.73
CA GLY A 179 5.65 -9.02 -8.56
C GLY A 179 6.11 -8.39 -7.24
N SER A 180 5.36 -8.70 -6.17
CA SER A 180 5.76 -8.40 -4.80
C SER A 180 6.56 -9.56 -4.19
N TYR A 181 7.63 -9.23 -3.48
CA TYR A 181 8.59 -10.18 -2.92
C TYR A 181 8.76 -10.02 -1.42
N LEU A 182 9.00 -11.15 -0.76
CA LEU A 182 9.53 -11.21 0.60
C LEU A 182 10.95 -11.78 0.55
N LEU A 183 11.94 -10.98 0.92
CA LEU A 183 13.28 -11.45 1.21
C LEU A 183 13.29 -11.95 2.66
N ARG A 184 13.29 -13.27 2.86
CA ARG A 184 13.42 -13.88 4.19
C ARG A 184 14.89 -13.96 4.56
N LEU A 185 15.30 -13.14 5.53
CA LEU A 185 16.59 -13.21 6.19
C LEU A 185 16.58 -14.40 7.15
N GLU A 186 17.64 -15.19 7.18
CA GLU A 186 17.77 -16.37 8.03
C GLU A 186 19.16 -16.40 8.71
N ALA A 187 19.19 -16.52 10.04
CA ALA A 187 20.41 -16.68 10.81
C ALA A 187 20.13 -17.52 12.07
N HIS A 188 20.92 -18.58 12.30
CA HIS A 188 20.85 -19.43 13.50
C HIS A 188 19.42 -19.89 13.87
N GLY A 189 18.66 -20.37 12.88
CA GLY A 189 17.29 -20.85 13.06
C GLY A 189 16.23 -19.75 13.22
N LYS A 190 16.63 -18.48 13.24
CA LYS A 190 15.76 -17.31 13.28
C LYS A 190 15.59 -16.67 11.91
N ALA A 191 14.48 -15.96 11.70
CA ALA A 191 14.16 -15.31 10.45
C ALA A 191 13.38 -14.00 10.61
N ARG A 192 13.48 -13.13 9.60
CA ARG A 192 12.70 -11.88 9.45
C ARG A 192 12.55 -11.53 7.96
N TYR A 193 11.55 -10.76 7.58
CA TYR A 193 11.34 -10.34 6.19
C TYR A 193 11.94 -8.96 5.88
N VAL A 194 12.18 -8.73 4.59
CA VAL A 194 12.31 -7.42 3.96
C VAL A 194 11.45 -7.42 2.69
N PRO A 195 10.47 -6.52 2.53
CA PRO A 195 9.65 -6.44 1.34
C PRO A 195 10.41 -5.76 0.19
N MET A 196 10.16 -6.19 -1.04
CA MET A 196 10.69 -5.61 -2.28
C MET A 196 9.67 -5.79 -3.40
N VAL A 197 9.59 -4.84 -4.33
CA VAL A 197 8.76 -4.99 -5.54
C VAL A 197 9.63 -5.05 -6.78
N VAL A 198 9.46 -6.08 -7.60
CA VAL A 198 9.95 -6.05 -8.99
C VAL A 198 8.82 -5.47 -9.82
N ARG A 199 8.91 -4.18 -10.13
CA ARG A 199 7.83 -3.40 -10.74
C ARG A 199 7.70 -3.66 -12.24
N SER A 200 6.52 -3.44 -12.76
CA SER A 200 6.28 -3.47 -14.21
C SER A 200 6.86 -2.23 -14.88
N ARG A 201 7.36 -2.41 -16.11
CA ARG A 201 7.81 -1.29 -16.94
C ARG A 201 6.63 -0.51 -17.54
N GLU A 202 5.57 -1.22 -17.90
CA GLU A 202 4.38 -0.69 -18.56
C GLU A 202 3.13 -1.30 -17.95
N THR A 203 2.03 -0.54 -17.94
CA THR A 203 0.74 -0.98 -17.39
C THR A 203 -0.37 -1.09 -18.43
N SER A 204 -0.11 -0.66 -19.66
CA SER A 204 -1.11 -0.61 -20.73
C SER A 204 -1.74 -1.99 -20.96
N GLY A 205 -3.07 -2.05 -20.97
CA GLY A 205 -3.84 -3.28 -21.13
C GLY A 205 -3.85 -4.20 -19.91
N ARG A 206 -3.24 -3.82 -18.77
CA ARG A 206 -3.12 -4.66 -17.56
C ARG A 206 -3.88 -4.11 -16.37
N LEU A 207 -4.11 -4.97 -15.38
CA LEU A 207 -4.55 -4.54 -14.05
C LEU A 207 -3.36 -4.26 -13.15
N VAL A 208 -3.31 -3.06 -12.58
CA VAL A 208 -2.21 -2.60 -11.75
C VAL A 208 -2.49 -2.88 -10.29
N LEU A 209 -1.68 -3.72 -9.66
CA LEU A 209 -1.65 -3.92 -8.21
C LEU A 209 -0.64 -2.96 -7.59
N VAL A 210 -1.12 -2.13 -6.66
CA VAL A 210 -0.29 -1.13 -5.98
C VAL A 210 0.21 -1.70 -4.64
N SER A 211 1.52 -1.59 -4.40
CA SER A 211 2.08 -1.75 -3.06
C SER A 211 2.16 -0.40 -2.35
N ALA A 212 1.48 -0.27 -1.22
CA ALA A 212 1.26 0.99 -0.49
C ALA A 212 2.46 1.36 0.40
N VAL A 213 3.64 1.51 -0.21
CA VAL A 213 4.92 1.68 0.52
C VAL A 213 4.98 2.96 1.36
N THR A 214 4.23 4.02 0.99
CA THR A 214 4.05 5.22 1.84
C THR A 214 3.30 4.87 3.13
N CYS A 215 2.22 4.11 3.04
CA CYS A 215 1.48 3.59 4.18
C CYS A 215 2.36 2.67 5.04
N HIS A 216 3.16 1.80 4.41
CA HIS A 216 4.12 0.95 5.12
C HIS A 216 5.07 1.76 6.01
N GLN A 217 5.65 2.84 5.47
CA GLN A 217 6.58 3.66 6.27
C GLN A 217 5.92 4.54 7.31
N ALA A 218 4.68 5.00 7.08
CA ALA A 218 3.96 5.81 8.05
C ALA A 218 3.78 5.09 9.40
N TYR A 219 3.51 3.78 9.34
CA TYR A 219 3.27 2.92 10.49
C TYR A 219 4.52 2.21 11.02
N ASN A 220 5.65 2.27 10.29
CA ASN A 220 6.86 1.54 10.66
C ASN A 220 7.47 2.12 11.95
N GLN A 221 7.34 1.36 13.05
CA GLN A 221 7.84 1.73 14.38
C GLN A 221 9.30 1.34 14.62
N TRP A 222 9.99 0.77 13.63
CA TRP A 222 11.37 0.34 13.81
C TRP A 222 12.26 1.53 14.16
N GLY A 223 13.08 1.36 15.21
CA GLY A 223 13.87 2.45 15.79
C GLY A 223 13.06 3.38 16.70
N SER A 224 11.86 2.96 17.12
CA SER A 224 11.00 3.63 18.12
C SER A 224 10.33 4.93 17.66
N PHE A 225 10.35 5.25 16.36
CA PHE A 225 9.67 6.42 15.80
C PHE A 225 8.88 6.07 14.53
N SER A 226 7.66 6.58 14.44
CA SER A 226 6.79 6.57 13.25
C SER A 226 5.99 7.87 13.16
N LEU A 227 5.16 8.03 12.12
CA LEU A 227 4.22 9.16 12.03
C LEU A 227 3.09 9.10 13.07
N TYR A 228 3.06 8.06 13.91
CA TYR A 228 2.05 7.87 14.95
C TYR A 228 2.61 7.84 16.37
N LYS A 229 3.85 7.37 16.57
CA LYS A 229 4.38 7.11 17.92
C LYS A 229 5.85 7.48 18.04
N GLY A 230 6.20 8.15 19.14
CA GLY A 230 7.56 8.28 19.64
C GLY A 230 7.93 7.18 20.67
N PRO A 231 9.15 7.24 21.25
CA PRO A 231 9.74 6.16 22.04
C PRO A 231 9.09 5.94 23.41
N ALA A 232 8.49 6.97 24.01
CA ALA A 232 7.86 6.89 25.33
C ALA A 232 6.40 6.39 25.24
N HIS A 233 6.21 5.13 24.84
CA HIS A 233 4.88 4.49 24.75
C HIS A 233 3.86 5.23 23.87
N GLY A 234 4.32 5.91 22.81
CA GLY A 234 3.46 6.68 21.91
C GLY A 234 3.29 8.16 22.29
N ALA A 235 3.96 8.64 23.34
CA ALA A 235 4.04 10.07 23.62
C ALA A 235 4.87 10.81 22.55
N GLU A 236 4.57 12.10 22.38
CA GLU A 236 5.31 13.03 21.53
C GLU A 236 6.76 13.25 22.03
N PRO A 237 7.70 13.63 21.16
CA PRO A 237 7.51 13.86 19.73
C PRO A 237 7.49 12.55 18.93
N LYS A 238 6.46 12.37 18.09
CA LYS A 238 6.48 11.40 16.99
C LYS A 238 7.32 11.94 15.82
N ALA A 239 7.56 11.11 14.82
CA ALA A 239 8.25 11.58 13.63
C ALA A 239 7.34 12.45 12.77
N SER A 240 7.89 13.53 12.21
CA SER A 240 7.26 14.30 11.12
C SER A 240 7.81 13.92 9.74
N VAL A 241 8.96 13.23 9.72
CA VAL A 241 9.60 12.65 8.55
C VAL A 241 9.99 11.21 8.86
N VAL A 242 9.71 10.29 7.95
CA VAL A 242 10.11 8.88 8.03
C VAL A 242 10.95 8.51 6.82
N SER A 243 11.93 7.63 7.00
CA SER A 243 12.83 7.20 5.93
C SER A 243 12.57 5.76 5.50
N PHE A 244 12.86 5.49 4.23
CA PHE A 244 12.92 4.13 3.67
C PHE A 244 14.28 3.45 3.92
N ASP A 245 15.30 4.18 4.41
CA ASP A 245 16.64 3.68 4.70
C ASP A 245 16.74 3.08 6.12
N ARG A 246 15.75 2.23 6.45
CA ARG A 246 15.65 1.52 7.73
C ARG A 246 14.84 0.23 7.58
N PRO A 247 15.08 -0.77 8.44
CA PRO A 247 14.24 -1.96 8.53
C PRO A 247 12.78 -1.66 8.88
N PHE A 248 11.93 -2.67 8.69
CA PHE A 248 10.55 -2.65 9.17
C PHE A 248 10.40 -3.37 10.51
N ASP A 249 9.45 -2.89 11.31
CA ASP A 249 9.08 -3.45 12.61
C ASP A 249 8.37 -4.82 12.50
N ARG A 250 8.05 -5.40 13.66
CA ARG A 250 7.40 -6.70 13.87
C ARG A 250 8.12 -7.86 13.19
N ASN A 251 7.60 -8.32 12.06
CA ASN A 251 8.20 -9.41 11.27
C ASN A 251 8.97 -8.92 10.04
N GLY A 252 9.07 -7.60 9.87
CA GLY A 252 9.73 -6.96 8.74
C GLY A 252 8.86 -6.77 7.50
N ALA A 253 7.63 -7.32 7.46
CA ALA A 253 6.67 -7.06 6.39
C ALA A 253 5.20 -7.10 6.89
N PRO A 254 4.86 -6.45 8.02
CA PRO A 254 3.56 -6.66 8.65
C PRO A 254 2.40 -6.21 7.77
N LEU A 255 2.53 -5.08 7.06
CA LEU A 255 1.45 -4.51 6.25
C LEU A 255 1.28 -5.26 4.91
N VAL A 256 2.37 -5.68 4.26
CA VAL A 256 2.31 -6.55 3.07
C VAL A 256 1.52 -7.83 3.38
N LEU A 257 1.84 -8.48 4.50
CA LEU A 257 1.18 -9.72 4.90
C LEU A 257 -0.28 -9.50 5.34
N ALA A 258 -0.58 -8.35 5.95
CA ALA A 258 -1.91 -8.03 6.45
C ALA A 258 -2.87 -7.50 5.38
N TYR A 259 -2.37 -6.82 4.34
CA TYR A 259 -3.23 -6.03 3.44
C TYR A 259 -2.98 -6.27 1.95
N GLU A 260 -1.82 -6.81 1.55
CA GLU A 260 -1.48 -6.99 0.12
C GLU A 260 -1.47 -8.46 -0.30
N GLN A 261 -1.04 -9.38 0.57
CA GLN A 261 -0.88 -10.80 0.23
C GLN A 261 -2.20 -11.45 -0.22
N GLY A 262 -3.32 -11.12 0.42
CA GLY A 262 -4.65 -11.63 0.07
C GLY A 262 -5.11 -11.17 -1.31
N PRO A 263 -5.16 -9.85 -1.58
CA PRO A 263 -5.42 -9.32 -2.92
C PRO A 263 -4.53 -9.91 -4.02
N ILE A 264 -3.22 -9.97 -3.81
CA ILE A 264 -2.27 -10.55 -4.78
C ILE A 264 -2.60 -12.01 -5.07
N PHE A 265 -2.87 -12.80 -4.03
CA PHE A 265 -3.20 -14.22 -4.18
C PHE A 265 -4.46 -14.44 -5.01
N VAL A 266 -5.51 -13.64 -4.77
CA VAL A 266 -6.77 -13.75 -5.52
C VAL A 266 -6.57 -13.28 -6.96
N ALA A 267 -5.89 -12.15 -7.17
CA ALA A 267 -5.62 -11.63 -8.51
C ALA A 267 -4.81 -12.61 -9.37
N GLU A 268 -3.72 -13.17 -8.83
CA GLU A 268 -2.91 -14.12 -9.57
C GLU A 268 -3.64 -15.42 -9.86
N ARG A 269 -4.57 -15.87 -9.00
CA ARG A 269 -5.37 -17.08 -9.26
C ARG A 269 -6.19 -16.99 -10.55
N LEU A 270 -6.53 -15.78 -10.99
CA LEU A 270 -7.34 -15.53 -12.18
C LEU A 270 -6.52 -15.57 -13.48
N ASP A 271 -5.20 -15.73 -13.39
CA ASP A 271 -4.28 -15.74 -14.53
C ASP A 271 -4.43 -14.50 -15.44
N LEU A 272 -4.81 -13.36 -14.85
CA LEU A 272 -4.96 -12.08 -15.53
C LEU A 272 -3.59 -11.47 -15.87
N ASP A 273 -3.56 -10.58 -16.86
CA ASP A 273 -2.37 -9.79 -17.14
C ASP A 273 -2.24 -8.68 -16.09
N LEU A 274 -1.41 -8.96 -15.09
CA LEU A 274 -1.15 -8.05 -13.97
C LEU A 274 0.07 -7.18 -14.24
N ALA A 275 0.07 -6.00 -13.62
CA ALA A 275 1.21 -5.13 -13.43
C ALA A 275 1.39 -4.82 -11.94
N TYR A 276 2.61 -4.59 -11.51
CA TYR A 276 2.95 -4.26 -10.11
C TYR A 276 3.67 -2.94 -10.05
N VAL A 277 3.22 -2.03 -9.19
CA VAL A 277 3.83 -0.73 -8.97
C VAL A 277 3.83 -0.42 -7.47
N THR A 278 4.62 0.55 -7.03
CA THR A 278 4.55 1.08 -5.67
C THR A 278 3.98 2.50 -5.67
N SER A 279 3.67 3.01 -4.48
CA SER A 279 3.38 4.44 -4.27
C SER A 279 4.44 5.37 -4.89
N TRP A 280 5.71 4.94 -5.00
CA TRP A 280 6.77 5.74 -5.61
C TRP A 280 6.57 5.92 -7.12
N GLU A 281 6.29 4.85 -7.85
CA GLU A 281 6.03 4.93 -9.28
C GLU A 281 4.79 5.78 -9.59
N LEU A 282 3.74 5.65 -8.78
CA LEU A 282 2.56 6.51 -8.90
C LEU A 282 2.86 7.99 -8.63
N HIS A 283 3.86 8.30 -7.80
CA HIS A 283 4.29 9.67 -7.56
C HIS A 283 5.15 10.22 -8.71
N ASP A 284 6.11 9.44 -9.18
CA ASP A 284 7.22 9.90 -10.02
C ASP A 284 6.93 9.83 -11.53
N GLN A 285 6.03 8.94 -11.97
CA GLN A 285 5.79 8.67 -13.40
C GLN A 285 4.36 9.05 -13.83
N PRO A 286 4.14 10.24 -14.40
CA PRO A 286 2.79 10.74 -14.72
C PRO A 286 2.04 9.89 -15.74
N ASP A 287 2.75 9.32 -16.72
CA ASP A 287 2.14 8.56 -17.83
C ASP A 287 2.09 7.05 -17.57
N LEU A 288 2.57 6.58 -16.40
CA LEU A 288 2.70 5.15 -16.13
C LEU A 288 1.38 4.38 -16.29
N LEU A 289 0.26 5.01 -15.93
CA LEU A 289 -1.08 4.41 -15.94
C LEU A 289 -1.80 4.57 -17.29
N ALA A 290 -1.16 5.15 -18.31
CA ALA A 290 -1.77 5.35 -19.62
C ALA A 290 -2.17 4.00 -20.23
N GLY A 291 -3.48 3.83 -20.48
CA GLY A 291 -4.05 2.62 -21.07
C GLY A 291 -4.21 1.43 -20.11
N ALA A 292 -3.95 1.59 -18.80
CA ALA A 292 -4.24 0.56 -17.81
C ALA A 292 -5.72 0.16 -17.82
N ARG A 293 -6.02 -1.12 -17.60
CA ARG A 293 -7.40 -1.62 -17.44
C ARG A 293 -8.01 -1.20 -16.11
N GLY A 294 -7.17 -1.05 -15.10
CA GLY A 294 -7.56 -0.50 -13.82
C GLY A 294 -6.44 -0.54 -12.79
N VAL A 295 -6.67 0.15 -11.68
CA VAL A 295 -5.76 0.29 -10.54
C VAL A 295 -6.43 -0.30 -9.31
N VAL A 296 -5.73 -1.18 -8.61
CA VAL A 296 -6.21 -1.85 -7.39
C VAL A 296 -5.36 -1.39 -6.22
N SER A 297 -5.97 -0.59 -5.34
CA SER A 297 -5.42 -0.22 -4.04
C SER A 297 -5.69 -1.35 -3.02
N PRO A 298 -4.70 -1.71 -2.19
CA PRO A 298 -4.78 -2.87 -1.30
C PRO A 298 -5.67 -2.60 -0.07
N GLY A 299 -5.56 -3.45 0.96
CA GLY A 299 -6.39 -3.38 2.17
C GLY A 299 -6.18 -2.19 3.11
N HIS A 300 -5.09 -1.40 2.94
CA HIS A 300 -4.84 -0.17 3.70
C HIS A 300 -3.85 0.75 2.97
N ASP A 301 -4.34 1.87 2.44
CA ASP A 301 -3.55 2.78 1.59
C ASP A 301 -3.80 4.24 1.97
N GLU A 302 -3.42 4.59 3.20
CA GLU A 302 -3.81 5.84 3.87
C GLU A 302 -3.06 7.10 3.40
N TYR A 303 -1.82 6.95 2.91
CA TYR A 303 -0.88 8.07 2.70
C TYR A 303 -0.59 8.32 1.23
N TRP A 304 -1.10 9.43 0.70
CA TRP A 304 -1.04 9.77 -0.72
C TRP A 304 -0.36 11.11 -0.95
N THR A 305 0.52 11.17 -1.95
CA THR A 305 1.02 12.46 -2.46
C THR A 305 0.02 13.07 -3.44
N VAL A 306 0.12 14.38 -3.68
CA VAL A 306 -0.72 15.05 -4.69
C VAL A 306 -0.52 14.44 -6.09
N PRO A 307 0.71 14.19 -6.57
CA PRO A 307 0.92 13.50 -7.86
C PRO A 307 0.26 12.12 -7.93
N MET A 308 0.42 11.28 -6.89
CA MET A 308 -0.19 9.94 -6.86
C MET A 308 -1.70 10.00 -7.11
N ARG A 309 -2.41 10.83 -6.36
CA ARG A 309 -3.86 10.95 -6.50
C ARG A 309 -4.24 11.42 -7.90
N ARG A 310 -3.59 12.50 -8.39
CA ARG A 310 -3.85 13.07 -9.71
C ARG A 310 -3.61 12.06 -10.84
N HIS A 311 -2.56 11.26 -10.78
CA HIS A 311 -2.27 10.27 -11.82
C HIS A 311 -3.32 9.15 -11.84
N VAL A 312 -3.81 8.70 -10.68
CA VAL A 312 -4.89 7.70 -10.63
C VAL A 312 -6.23 8.28 -11.06
N GLU A 313 -6.55 9.53 -10.67
CA GLU A 313 -7.74 10.24 -11.16
C GLU A 313 -7.69 10.45 -12.67
N ALA A 314 -6.54 10.83 -13.23
CA ALA A 314 -6.36 10.95 -14.67
C ALA A 314 -6.53 9.61 -15.39
N ALA A 315 -6.05 8.51 -14.82
CA ALA A 315 -6.27 7.17 -15.36
C ALA A 315 -7.77 6.80 -15.33
N ARG A 316 -8.47 7.09 -14.23
CA ARG A 316 -9.94 6.94 -14.12
C ARG A 316 -10.65 7.75 -15.20
N ASP A 317 -10.27 9.00 -15.38
CA ASP A 317 -10.89 9.91 -16.34
C ASP A 317 -10.54 9.54 -17.79
N ALA A 318 -9.51 8.71 -18.00
CA ALA A 318 -9.19 8.07 -19.27
C ALA A 318 -9.84 6.67 -19.46
N GLY A 319 -10.59 6.17 -18.48
CA GLY A 319 -11.36 4.92 -18.56
C GLY A 319 -10.78 3.73 -17.79
N ALA A 320 -9.66 3.88 -17.08
CA ALA A 320 -9.15 2.83 -16.21
C ALA A 320 -10.07 2.68 -14.98
N ASN A 321 -10.44 1.45 -14.62
CA ASN A 321 -11.23 1.23 -13.41
C ASN A 321 -10.39 1.47 -12.15
N VAL A 322 -11.03 1.77 -11.01
CA VAL A 322 -10.34 1.89 -9.73
C VAL A 322 -11.02 1.03 -8.67
N ALA A 323 -10.24 0.26 -7.92
CA ALA A 323 -10.73 -0.57 -6.83
C ALA A 323 -9.99 -0.26 -5.53
N PHE A 324 -10.75 -0.06 -4.46
CA PHE A 324 -10.24 0.04 -3.09
C PHE A 324 -10.67 -1.20 -2.30
N LEU A 325 -9.73 -2.10 -2.01
CA LEU A 325 -9.98 -3.37 -1.31
C LEU A 325 -9.78 -3.25 0.22
N GLY A 326 -9.91 -2.04 0.75
CA GLY A 326 -9.75 -1.67 2.15
C GLY A 326 -10.68 -0.54 2.59
N ALA A 327 -10.26 0.16 3.64
CA ALA A 327 -10.83 1.43 4.09
C ALA A 327 -9.71 2.45 4.31
N ASN A 328 -10.09 3.69 4.66
CA ASN A 328 -9.16 4.77 5.01
C ASN A 328 -8.16 5.08 3.90
N ALA A 329 -8.57 4.89 2.64
CA ALA A 329 -7.73 5.21 1.49
C ALA A 329 -7.67 6.73 1.27
N CYS A 330 -6.49 7.24 0.93
CA CYS A 330 -6.29 8.66 0.60
C CYS A 330 -6.70 9.63 1.74
N TYR A 331 -6.46 9.26 3.00
CA TYR A 331 -6.82 10.10 4.16
C TYR A 331 -5.79 11.19 4.45
N TRP A 332 -4.49 10.86 4.45
CA TRP A 332 -3.41 11.82 4.68
C TRP A 332 -2.71 12.23 3.39
N ARG A 333 -2.52 13.54 3.23
CA ARG A 333 -1.62 14.10 2.23
C ARG A 333 -0.16 14.04 2.73
N VAL A 334 0.72 13.49 1.91
CA VAL A 334 2.17 13.40 2.19
C VAL A 334 3.03 14.02 1.11
N ARG A 335 4.28 14.32 1.44
CA ARG A 335 5.33 14.69 0.47
C ARG A 335 6.44 13.64 0.47
N LEU A 336 6.96 13.34 -0.72
CA LEU A 336 8.15 12.52 -0.89
C LEU A 336 9.34 13.41 -1.26
N SER A 337 10.52 13.07 -0.74
CA SER A 337 11.78 13.74 -1.06
C SER A 337 12.91 12.72 -1.10
N ASP A 338 14.12 13.18 -1.46
CA ASP A 338 15.32 12.36 -1.56
C ASP A 338 15.11 11.14 -2.47
N ASP A 339 14.59 11.36 -3.69
CA ASP A 339 14.25 10.31 -4.66
C ASP A 339 13.35 9.20 -4.05
N GLY A 340 12.36 9.62 -3.26
CA GLY A 340 11.39 8.72 -2.62
C GLY A 340 11.93 8.01 -1.39
N ARG A 341 13.10 8.40 -0.87
CA ARG A 341 13.72 7.79 0.32
C ARG A 341 13.31 8.45 1.63
N SER A 342 12.58 9.57 1.57
CA SER A 342 11.99 10.26 2.70
C SER A 342 10.52 10.57 2.45
N MET A 343 9.69 10.42 3.48
CA MET A 343 8.27 10.80 3.46
C MET A 343 7.97 11.76 4.62
N THR A 344 7.42 12.92 4.31
CA THR A 344 7.05 13.97 5.26
C THR A 344 5.54 14.00 5.49
N CYS A 345 5.11 14.06 6.75
CA CYS A 345 3.73 14.32 7.13
C CYS A 345 3.65 14.95 8.52
N TYR A 346 3.16 16.20 8.60
CA TYR A 346 2.96 16.88 9.88
C TYR A 346 1.61 16.56 10.53
N LYS A 347 0.69 15.92 9.78
CA LYS A 347 -0.70 15.63 10.20
C LYS A 347 -1.46 16.86 10.72
N SER A 348 -0.98 18.05 10.37
CA SER A 348 -1.47 19.33 10.85
C SER A 348 -0.96 20.42 9.91
N ALA A 349 -1.88 21.11 9.25
CA ALA A 349 -1.53 22.23 8.39
C ALA A 349 -0.81 23.36 9.15
N ALA A 350 -1.11 23.55 10.43
CA ALA A 350 -0.47 24.59 11.24
C ALA A 350 0.99 24.27 11.59
N ALA A 351 1.32 22.98 11.72
CA ALA A 351 2.68 22.53 12.02
C ALA A 351 3.56 22.42 10.76
N ASP A 352 2.96 22.44 9.57
CA ASP A 352 3.67 22.29 8.31
C ASP A 352 4.45 23.57 7.94
N PRO A 353 5.79 23.51 7.76
CA PRO A 353 6.57 24.65 7.28
C PRO A 353 6.13 25.15 5.89
N GLN A 354 5.55 24.28 5.07
CA GLN A 354 5.02 24.60 3.74
C GLN A 354 3.50 24.84 3.76
N ARG A 355 2.94 25.22 4.92
CA ARG A 355 1.51 25.54 5.06
C ARG A 355 1.03 26.51 3.97
N GLY A 356 -0.09 26.17 3.34
CA GLY A 356 -0.68 26.95 2.26
C GLY A 356 -0.33 26.44 0.86
N ALA A 357 0.72 25.63 0.70
CA ALA A 357 0.99 24.94 -0.55
C ALA A 357 -0.04 23.81 -0.81
N VAL A 358 -0.27 23.45 -2.08
CA VAL A 358 -1.23 22.39 -2.48
C VAL A 358 -0.91 21.05 -1.82
N ASP A 359 0.36 20.81 -1.53
CA ASP A 359 0.90 19.63 -0.89
C ASP A 359 1.10 19.81 0.63
N THR A 360 0.40 20.77 1.27
CA THR A 360 0.33 20.87 2.73
C THR A 360 -0.10 19.53 3.33
N THR A 361 0.73 18.98 4.23
CA THR A 361 0.56 17.65 4.81
C THR A 361 -0.47 17.65 5.95
N ALA A 362 -1.73 17.53 5.56
CA ALA A 362 -2.89 17.43 6.43
C ALA A 362 -3.85 16.36 5.87
N MET A 363 -5.00 16.18 6.49
CA MET A 363 -6.05 15.34 5.92
C MET A 363 -6.48 15.92 4.57
N TRP A 364 -6.78 15.05 3.61
CA TRP A 364 -7.25 15.44 2.28
C TRP A 364 -8.51 16.31 2.33
N ARG A 365 -9.44 16.02 3.26
CA ARG A 365 -10.65 16.83 3.51
C ARG A 365 -10.45 18.16 4.24
N SER A 366 -9.23 18.49 4.66
CA SER A 366 -8.95 19.68 5.48
C SER A 366 -8.35 20.85 4.70
N LYS A 367 -8.56 22.06 5.23
CA LYS A 367 -7.83 23.26 4.78
C LYS A 367 -6.32 23.05 4.87
N PRO A 368 -5.51 23.74 4.04
CA PRO A 368 -5.87 24.86 3.16
C PRO A 368 -6.43 24.46 1.79
N HIS A 369 -6.24 23.22 1.35
CA HIS A 369 -6.70 22.73 0.05
C HIS A 369 -7.58 21.50 0.26
N PRO A 370 -8.84 21.66 0.68
CA PRO A 370 -9.72 20.52 0.89
C PRO A 370 -10.09 19.88 -0.44
N ASP A 371 -9.77 18.61 -0.57
CA ASP A 371 -10.18 17.72 -1.65
C ASP A 371 -10.51 16.37 -1.00
N PRO A 372 -11.72 16.24 -0.44
CA PRO A 372 -12.07 15.12 0.43
C PRO A 372 -12.11 13.79 -0.34
N GLU A 373 -11.99 12.70 0.40
CA GLU A 373 -11.83 11.34 -0.12
C GLU A 373 -13.05 10.90 -0.94
N ASN A 374 -14.25 11.37 -0.57
CA ASN A 374 -15.50 11.03 -1.24
C ASN A 374 -15.55 11.49 -2.70
N SER A 375 -14.80 12.52 -3.09
CA SER A 375 -14.71 12.95 -4.51
C SER A 375 -13.97 11.94 -5.38
N PHE A 376 -13.23 11.01 -4.76
CA PHE A 376 -12.44 10.00 -5.44
C PHE A 376 -12.91 8.57 -5.13
N THR A 377 -12.97 8.19 -3.86
CA THR A 377 -13.35 6.83 -3.43
C THR A 377 -14.87 6.62 -3.39
N GLY A 378 -15.66 7.70 -3.41
CA GLY A 378 -17.11 7.69 -3.17
C GLY A 378 -17.51 7.71 -1.69
N MET A 379 -16.55 7.59 -0.77
CA MET A 379 -16.79 7.54 0.68
C MET A 379 -15.79 8.37 1.47
N LEU A 380 -16.11 8.64 2.73
CA LEU A 380 -15.19 9.22 3.69
C LEU A 380 -14.74 8.13 4.67
N TYR A 381 -13.47 8.18 5.10
CA TYR A 381 -13.08 7.52 6.34
C TYR A 381 -14.03 7.94 7.45
N GLU A 382 -14.60 6.94 8.12
CA GLU A 382 -15.62 7.10 9.12
C GLU A 382 -15.07 6.86 10.52
N ALA A 383 -14.63 5.63 10.84
CA ALA A 383 -14.34 5.29 12.22
C ALA A 383 -13.26 4.23 12.43
N PHE A 384 -12.61 4.34 13.60
CA PHE A 384 -11.77 3.34 14.24
C PHE A 384 -11.89 3.44 15.78
N PRO A 385 -11.86 2.33 16.53
CA PRO A 385 -12.03 0.96 16.05
C PRO A 385 -13.50 0.66 15.72
N ALA A 386 -13.72 -0.17 14.71
CA ALA A 386 -15.03 -0.65 14.31
C ALA A 386 -15.02 -2.18 14.17
N GLU A 387 -16.09 -2.83 14.61
CA GLU A 387 -16.34 -4.26 14.41
C GLU A 387 -17.84 -4.47 14.17
N ALA A 388 -18.21 -5.06 13.05
CA ALA A 388 -19.58 -5.43 12.71
C ALA A 388 -19.62 -6.55 11.67
N ASP A 389 -20.81 -6.86 11.16
CA ASP A 389 -21.01 -7.76 10.03
C ASP A 389 -21.33 -6.96 8.77
N LEU A 390 -20.93 -7.46 7.61
CA LEU A 390 -21.35 -6.85 6.35
C LEU A 390 -22.84 -7.13 6.16
N VAL A 391 -23.65 -6.15 5.76
CA VAL A 391 -25.09 -6.30 5.51
C VAL A 391 -25.41 -5.87 4.08
N VAL A 392 -25.91 -6.79 3.27
CA VAL A 392 -26.23 -6.54 1.86
C VAL A 392 -27.41 -5.60 1.74
N HIS A 393 -27.27 -4.56 0.93
CA HIS A 393 -28.30 -3.57 0.65
C HIS A 393 -28.86 -3.69 -0.77
N ASP A 394 -27.99 -3.94 -1.76
CA ASP A 394 -28.39 -4.14 -3.16
C ASP A 394 -27.92 -5.52 -3.66
N PRO A 395 -28.73 -6.57 -3.49
CA PRO A 395 -28.37 -7.92 -3.94
C PRO A 395 -28.33 -8.05 -5.47
N SER A 396 -28.85 -7.07 -6.22
CA SER A 396 -28.86 -7.10 -7.69
C SER A 396 -27.54 -6.61 -8.31
N PHE A 397 -26.63 -6.08 -7.49
CA PHE A 397 -25.36 -5.56 -7.94
C PHE A 397 -24.50 -6.64 -8.61
N PHE A 398 -23.99 -6.35 -9.81
CA PHE A 398 -23.37 -7.35 -10.68
C PHE A 398 -22.18 -8.09 -10.06
N LEU A 399 -21.42 -7.46 -9.15
CA LEU A 399 -20.30 -8.15 -8.48
C LEU A 399 -20.74 -9.19 -7.45
N LEU A 400 -22.01 -9.19 -7.04
CA LEU A 400 -22.56 -10.21 -6.15
C LEU A 400 -23.04 -11.46 -6.91
N GLU A 401 -22.93 -11.50 -8.25
CA GLU A 401 -23.28 -12.68 -9.03
C GLU A 401 -22.53 -13.93 -8.54
N GLY A 402 -23.27 -15.03 -8.37
CA GLY A 402 -22.71 -16.31 -7.87
C GLY A 402 -22.45 -16.35 -6.36
N THR A 403 -22.68 -15.27 -5.61
CA THR A 403 -22.58 -15.30 -4.14
C THR A 403 -23.81 -15.92 -3.46
N GLY A 404 -24.98 -15.81 -4.10
CA GLY A 404 -26.26 -16.17 -3.48
C GLY A 404 -26.82 -15.10 -2.53
N ALA A 405 -26.15 -13.94 -2.42
CA ALA A 405 -26.52 -12.88 -1.51
C ALA A 405 -27.96 -12.38 -1.68
N THR A 406 -28.66 -12.20 -0.56
CA THR A 406 -30.02 -11.65 -0.50
C THR A 406 -30.07 -10.33 0.27
N LEU A 407 -31.14 -9.56 0.10
CA LEU A 407 -31.33 -8.28 0.82
C LEU A 407 -31.31 -8.52 2.34
N GLY A 408 -30.44 -7.80 3.05
CA GLY A 408 -30.28 -7.91 4.51
C GLY A 408 -29.44 -9.09 4.97
N GLU A 409 -28.92 -9.92 4.05
CA GLU A 409 -28.01 -11.01 4.40
C GLU A 409 -26.73 -10.48 5.03
N THR A 410 -26.21 -11.22 6.02
CA THR A 410 -25.06 -10.81 6.81
C THR A 410 -23.85 -11.71 6.59
N TYR A 411 -22.66 -11.09 6.57
CA TYR A 411 -21.39 -11.80 6.49
C TYR A 411 -20.49 -11.45 7.68
N ALA A 412 -20.25 -12.46 8.50
CA ALA A 412 -19.65 -12.31 9.82
C ALA A 412 -18.25 -11.69 9.78
N GLY A 413 -18.05 -10.65 10.58
CA GLY A 413 -16.74 -10.04 10.82
C GLY A 413 -16.09 -9.38 9.61
N LEU A 414 -16.82 -9.16 8.51
CA LEU A 414 -16.32 -8.48 7.33
C LEU A 414 -16.19 -6.96 7.51
N ILE A 415 -16.71 -6.37 8.58
CA ILE A 415 -16.56 -4.96 8.90
C ILE A 415 -15.60 -4.80 10.07
N ALA A 416 -14.33 -4.44 9.79
CA ALA A 416 -13.31 -4.04 10.77
C ALA A 416 -12.02 -3.55 10.08
N VAL A 417 -10.97 -3.10 10.76
CA VAL A 417 -11.02 -2.37 12.04
C VAL A 417 -11.25 -0.89 11.81
N GLU A 418 -10.97 -0.43 10.59
CA GLU A 418 -11.34 0.88 10.08
C GLU A 418 -12.41 0.70 9.01
N ILE A 419 -13.31 1.69 8.93
CA ILE A 419 -14.46 1.68 8.04
C ILE A 419 -14.60 3.03 7.34
N ASP A 420 -15.14 2.97 6.13
CA ASP A 420 -15.55 4.14 5.36
C ASP A 420 -17.07 4.16 5.20
N ARG A 421 -17.62 5.35 5.01
CA ARG A 421 -19.06 5.60 4.90
C ARG A 421 -19.38 6.57 3.77
N ALA A 422 -20.46 6.31 3.05
CA ALA A 422 -21.03 7.19 2.05
C ALA A 422 -21.81 8.34 2.72
N TYR A 423 -21.56 9.56 2.24
CA TYR A 423 -22.22 10.77 2.74
C TYR A 423 -22.81 11.58 1.58
N PRO A 424 -24.05 12.10 1.69
CA PRO A 424 -24.63 12.99 0.67
C PRO A 424 -24.08 14.42 0.83
N LEU A 425 -22.79 14.58 0.56
CA LEU A 425 -22.03 15.83 0.68
C LEU A 425 -21.45 16.26 -0.67
N PRO A 426 -21.03 17.53 -0.83
CA PRO A 426 -20.29 17.96 -2.01
C PRO A 426 -19.10 17.04 -2.31
N GLY A 427 -18.88 16.75 -3.59
CA GLY A 427 -17.86 15.81 -4.06
C GLY A 427 -18.36 14.37 -4.21
N THR A 428 -19.37 13.93 -3.46
CA THR A 428 -19.89 12.56 -3.59
C THR A 428 -20.51 12.37 -4.99
N PRO A 429 -20.13 11.32 -5.74
CA PRO A 429 -20.71 11.03 -7.05
C PRO A 429 -22.23 10.92 -6.99
N THR A 430 -22.93 11.60 -7.91
CA THR A 430 -24.40 11.65 -7.91
C THR A 430 -25.05 10.30 -8.24
N ASN A 431 -24.32 9.41 -8.91
CA ASN A 431 -24.72 8.04 -9.22
C ASN A 431 -24.11 7.00 -8.25
N LEU A 432 -23.68 7.39 -7.05
CA LEU A 432 -23.12 6.46 -6.07
C LEU A 432 -24.16 5.41 -5.67
N GLN A 433 -23.86 4.16 -6.00
CA GLN A 433 -24.60 2.96 -5.65
C GLN A 433 -23.98 2.36 -4.40
N VAL A 434 -24.76 2.29 -3.33
CA VAL A 434 -24.45 1.60 -2.08
C VAL A 434 -24.91 0.15 -2.23
N VAL A 435 -23.96 -0.77 -2.17
CA VAL A 435 -24.13 -2.22 -2.36
C VAL A 435 -24.36 -2.92 -1.03
N ALA A 436 -23.65 -2.49 0.01
CA ALA A 436 -23.82 -2.94 1.38
C ALA A 436 -23.89 -1.71 2.29
N HIS A 437 -24.75 -1.77 3.31
CA HIS A 437 -24.97 -0.70 4.28
C HIS A 437 -25.03 -1.30 5.68
N SER A 438 -23.87 -1.39 6.32
CA SER A 438 -23.70 -2.13 7.57
C SER A 438 -23.83 -1.24 8.79
N PRO A 439 -24.78 -1.48 9.71
CA PRO A 439 -24.82 -0.76 10.98
C PRO A 439 -23.62 -1.10 11.84
N VAL A 440 -22.99 -0.08 12.42
CA VAL A 440 -21.82 -0.20 13.29
C VAL A 440 -22.08 0.53 14.60
N ALA A 441 -21.99 -0.22 15.70
CA ALA A 441 -22.00 0.34 17.04
C ALA A 441 -20.57 0.78 17.42
N LEU A 442 -20.40 2.05 17.73
CA LEU A 442 -19.13 2.61 18.20
C LEU A 442 -19.16 2.80 19.72
N GLN A 443 -18.03 2.58 20.38
CA GLN A 443 -17.92 2.82 21.81
C GLN A 443 -17.96 4.33 22.09
N GLN A 444 -18.89 4.78 22.96
CA GLN A 444 -19.04 6.19 23.37
C GLN A 444 -19.29 7.18 22.23
N ARG A 445 -19.80 6.70 21.08
CA ARG A 445 -20.18 7.53 19.93
C ARG A 445 -21.55 7.08 19.41
N PRO A 446 -22.27 7.95 18.69
CA PRO A 446 -23.48 7.52 18.00
C PRO A 446 -23.20 6.34 17.07
N ALA A 447 -24.20 5.47 16.87
CA ALA A 447 -24.12 4.43 15.86
C ALA A 447 -23.88 5.06 14.48
N THR A 448 -23.13 4.34 13.65
CA THR A 448 -22.79 4.75 12.29
C THR A 448 -22.95 3.57 11.33
N HIS A 449 -22.41 3.72 10.12
CA HIS A 449 -22.40 2.67 9.11
C HIS A 449 -21.02 2.50 8.48
N SER A 450 -20.80 1.30 7.93
CA SER A 450 -19.76 1.01 6.95
C SER A 450 -20.44 0.66 5.64
N ASP A 451 -19.98 1.24 4.53
CA ASP A 451 -20.61 1.07 3.22
C ASP A 451 -19.69 0.37 2.23
N MET A 452 -20.27 -0.43 1.35
CA MET A 452 -19.63 -0.90 0.11
C MET A 452 -20.26 -0.14 -1.05
N THR A 453 -19.45 0.48 -1.90
CA THR A 453 -19.97 1.42 -2.91
C THR A 453 -19.38 1.23 -4.30
N TYR A 454 -20.14 1.69 -5.29
CA TYR A 454 -19.77 1.72 -6.69
C TYR A 454 -20.27 3.01 -7.35
N TYR A 455 -19.46 3.62 -8.21
CA TYR A 455 -19.94 4.66 -9.14
C TYR A 455 -19.29 4.51 -10.52
N SER A 456 -19.93 5.09 -11.53
CA SER A 456 -19.38 5.17 -12.89
C SER A 456 -18.97 6.61 -13.21
N ALA A 457 -17.71 6.80 -13.61
CA ALA A 457 -17.18 8.08 -14.06
C ALA A 457 -17.62 8.39 -15.51
N PRO A 458 -17.58 9.67 -15.96
CA PRO A 458 -17.95 10.05 -17.33
C PRO A 458 -17.18 9.30 -18.43
N SER A 459 -15.95 8.86 -18.16
CA SER A 459 -15.12 8.05 -19.06
C SER A 459 -15.67 6.62 -19.31
N GLY A 460 -16.62 6.20 -18.48
CA GLY A 460 -17.12 4.83 -18.37
C GLY A 460 -16.31 3.97 -17.40
N ALA A 461 -15.26 4.50 -16.74
CA ALA A 461 -14.58 3.78 -15.68
C ALA A 461 -15.53 3.50 -14.51
N GLY A 462 -15.45 2.30 -13.94
CA GLY A 462 -16.08 1.98 -12.67
C GLY A 462 -15.11 2.21 -11.51
N VAL A 463 -15.61 2.79 -10.41
CA VAL A 463 -14.88 2.91 -9.15
C VAL A 463 -15.63 2.14 -8.08
N PHE A 464 -14.99 1.14 -7.49
CA PHE A 464 -15.56 0.26 -6.47
C PHE A 464 -14.74 0.32 -5.19
N ALA A 465 -15.41 0.39 -4.04
CA ALA A 465 -14.75 0.44 -2.74
C ALA A 465 -15.50 -0.43 -1.71
N VAL A 466 -14.75 -1.27 -1.00
CA VAL A 466 -15.33 -2.21 -0.01
C VAL A 466 -15.59 -1.57 1.36
N GLY A 467 -14.96 -0.42 1.64
CA GLY A 467 -15.19 0.40 2.84
C GLY A 467 -14.81 -0.26 4.16
N THR A 468 -13.96 -1.29 4.13
CA THR A 468 -13.50 -2.00 5.32
C THR A 468 -12.12 -2.65 5.14
N MET A 469 -11.24 -2.55 6.14
CA MET A 469 -9.93 -3.20 6.11
C MET A 469 -9.98 -4.73 6.28
N ALA A 470 -11.07 -5.26 6.86
CA ALA A 470 -11.22 -6.69 7.14
C ALA A 470 -11.36 -7.51 5.86
N TRP A 471 -11.74 -6.87 4.75
CA TRP A 471 -11.81 -7.48 3.42
C TRP A 471 -10.50 -8.18 3.05
N ALA A 472 -9.35 -7.51 3.21
CA ALA A 472 -8.05 -8.09 2.89
C ALA A 472 -7.70 -9.32 3.75
N ALA A 473 -8.21 -9.40 4.99
CA ALA A 473 -8.09 -10.61 5.80
C ALA A 473 -8.98 -11.73 5.26
N ALA A 474 -10.24 -11.43 4.91
CA ALA A 474 -11.17 -12.40 4.32
C ALA A 474 -10.60 -13.07 3.05
N LEU A 475 -9.91 -12.31 2.20
CA LEU A 475 -9.25 -12.84 0.99
C LEU A 475 -8.20 -13.91 1.31
N ARG A 476 -7.48 -13.78 2.43
CA ARG A 476 -6.54 -14.81 2.92
C ARG A 476 -7.24 -16.05 3.46
N GLY A 477 -8.50 -15.94 3.86
CA GLY A 477 -9.38 -17.05 4.24
C GLY A 477 -10.05 -16.88 5.59
N ALA A 478 -10.86 -17.88 5.94
CA ALA A 478 -11.56 -17.96 7.22
C ALA A 478 -10.59 -17.93 8.40
N ARG A 479 -11.05 -17.38 9.53
CA ARG A 479 -10.33 -17.33 10.81
C ARG A 479 -9.01 -16.57 10.81
N THR A 480 -8.66 -15.91 9.71
CA THR A 480 -7.54 -14.94 9.64
C THR A 480 -7.80 -13.72 10.53
N ARG A 481 -9.08 -13.43 10.81
CA ARG A 481 -9.57 -12.68 11.97
C ARG A 481 -10.61 -13.53 12.71
N PRO A 482 -10.79 -13.39 14.04
CA PRO A 482 -11.62 -14.28 14.83
C PRO A 482 -13.08 -14.44 14.36
N ARG A 483 -13.69 -13.35 13.84
CA ARG A 483 -15.11 -13.32 13.43
C ARG A 483 -15.35 -13.68 11.96
N ILE A 484 -14.31 -13.77 11.13
CA ILE A 484 -14.46 -14.13 9.71
C ILE A 484 -14.60 -15.65 9.60
N ASP A 485 -15.77 -16.12 9.20
CA ASP A 485 -16.02 -17.53 8.89
C ASP A 485 -15.76 -17.87 7.42
N ALA A 486 -16.04 -19.11 7.02
CA ALA A 486 -15.86 -19.56 5.63
C ALA A 486 -16.82 -18.87 4.66
N HIS A 487 -18.07 -18.66 5.08
CA HIS A 487 -19.10 -18.02 4.26
C HIS A 487 -18.72 -16.58 3.90
N ALA A 488 -18.29 -15.80 4.90
CA ALA A 488 -17.76 -14.45 4.74
C ALA A 488 -16.50 -14.41 3.85
N ALA A 489 -15.58 -15.35 4.05
CA ALA A 489 -14.37 -15.43 3.22
C ALA A 489 -14.68 -15.76 1.75
N ASP A 490 -15.62 -16.67 1.51
CA ASP A 490 -16.02 -17.08 0.16
C ASP A 490 -16.81 -15.96 -0.54
N PHE A 491 -17.72 -15.27 0.16
CA PHE A 491 -18.35 -14.05 -0.33
C PHE A 491 -17.32 -13.02 -0.79
N ALA A 492 -16.36 -12.67 0.08
CA ALA A 492 -15.35 -11.67 -0.25
C ALA A 492 -14.49 -12.07 -1.47
N ARG A 493 -14.16 -13.35 -1.59
CA ARG A 493 -13.39 -13.89 -2.73
C ARG A 493 -14.19 -13.91 -4.02
N THR A 494 -15.47 -14.26 -4.00
CA THR A 494 -16.33 -14.24 -5.18
C THR A 494 -16.52 -12.82 -5.69
N VAL A 495 -16.85 -11.87 -4.81
CA VAL A 495 -16.99 -10.45 -5.16
C VAL A 495 -15.68 -9.89 -5.75
N THR A 496 -14.54 -10.20 -5.12
CA THR A 496 -13.22 -9.77 -5.64
C THR A 496 -12.87 -10.44 -6.97
N THR A 497 -13.26 -11.70 -7.16
CA THR A 497 -13.06 -12.42 -8.44
C THR A 497 -13.85 -11.77 -9.56
N ASN A 498 -15.12 -11.47 -9.32
CA ASN A 498 -15.99 -10.78 -10.28
C ASN A 498 -15.44 -9.40 -10.60
N LEU A 499 -14.98 -8.66 -9.58
CA LEU A 499 -14.41 -7.33 -9.73
C LEU A 499 -13.20 -7.33 -10.65
N LEU A 500 -12.19 -8.14 -10.34
CA LEU A 500 -10.96 -8.18 -11.11
C LEU A 500 -11.20 -8.69 -12.54
N THR A 501 -12.10 -9.65 -12.71
CA THR A 501 -12.50 -10.13 -14.04
C THR A 501 -13.17 -9.04 -14.86
N ALA A 502 -14.11 -8.29 -14.28
CA ALA A 502 -14.79 -7.20 -14.95
C ALA A 502 -13.83 -6.04 -15.28
N MET A 503 -12.96 -5.66 -14.34
CA MET A 503 -11.96 -4.61 -14.57
C MET A 503 -11.03 -4.96 -15.75
N ALA A 504 -10.62 -6.22 -15.87
CA ALA A 504 -9.72 -6.67 -16.94
C ALA A 504 -10.33 -6.54 -18.36
N GLN A 505 -11.66 -6.59 -18.47
CA GLN A 505 -12.37 -6.47 -19.75
C GLN A 505 -12.41 -5.03 -20.28
N GLY A 506 -12.20 -4.03 -19.42
CA GLY A 506 -12.26 -2.62 -19.75
C GLY A 506 -13.17 -1.83 -18.80
N PRO A 507 -13.56 -0.60 -19.17
CA PRO A 507 -14.28 0.30 -18.26
C PRO A 507 -15.63 -0.31 -17.83
N MET A 508 -15.76 -0.66 -16.54
CA MET A 508 -16.91 -1.40 -16.00
C MET A 508 -18.21 -0.60 -16.12
N GLY A 509 -18.15 0.72 -15.97
CA GLY A 509 -19.31 1.61 -16.07
C GLY A 509 -19.98 1.65 -17.44
N ARG A 510 -19.32 1.15 -18.50
CA ARG A 510 -19.94 1.02 -19.84
C ARG A 510 -20.88 -0.18 -19.93
N GLN A 511 -20.54 -1.28 -19.28
CA GLN A 511 -21.34 -2.52 -19.29
C GLN A 511 -22.28 -2.60 -18.08
N HIS A 512 -21.83 -2.04 -16.95
CA HIS A 512 -22.52 -2.03 -15.67
C HIS A 512 -22.57 -0.60 -15.13
N PRO A 513 -23.39 0.29 -15.74
CA PRO A 513 -23.54 1.65 -15.27
C PRO A 513 -24.11 1.66 -13.83
N ALA A 514 -23.52 2.48 -12.96
CA ALA A 514 -23.93 2.59 -11.57
C ALA A 514 -25.37 3.12 -11.45
N GLN A 515 -26.14 2.50 -10.56
CA GLN A 515 -27.51 2.90 -10.24
C GLN A 515 -27.52 3.57 -8.87
N GLY A 516 -27.42 4.90 -8.88
CA GLY A 516 -27.32 5.69 -7.65
C GLY A 516 -28.52 5.49 -6.72
N ASN A 517 -28.27 5.07 -5.48
CA ASN A 517 -29.30 4.80 -4.48
C ASN A 517 -29.03 5.47 -3.12
N LEU A 518 -27.94 6.22 -2.97
CA LEU A 518 -27.56 6.87 -1.71
C LEU A 518 -28.68 7.75 -1.12
N ALA A 519 -29.41 8.48 -1.97
CA ALA A 519 -30.52 9.33 -1.51
C ALA A 519 -31.65 8.52 -0.85
N ALA A 520 -31.91 7.29 -1.33
CA ALA A 520 -32.95 6.41 -0.79
C ALA A 520 -32.62 5.90 0.62
N LEU A 521 -31.34 5.91 1.03
CA LEU A 521 -30.93 5.55 2.39
C LEU A 521 -31.32 6.61 3.44
N GLY A 522 -31.64 7.83 3.03
CA GLY A 522 -31.89 8.94 3.97
C GLY A 522 -30.66 9.24 4.85
N ALA A 523 -29.45 8.99 4.34
CA ALA A 523 -28.21 9.18 5.09
C ALA A 523 -28.04 10.66 5.49
N SER A 524 -27.63 10.90 6.73
CA SER A 524 -27.30 12.25 7.21
C SER A 524 -26.04 12.78 6.49
N PRO A 525 -26.02 14.05 6.05
CA PRO A 525 -24.79 14.69 5.56
C PRO A 525 -23.80 15.02 6.69
N HIS A 526 -24.19 14.91 7.97
CA HIS A 526 -23.32 15.27 9.09
C HIS A 526 -22.33 14.15 9.42
N THR A 527 -21.03 14.47 9.38
CA THR A 527 -19.93 13.53 9.68
C THR A 527 -19.60 13.40 11.18
N SER A 528 -20.56 13.69 12.06
CA SER A 528 -20.35 13.73 13.51
C SER A 528 -20.35 12.36 14.18
N THR A 529 -20.80 11.31 13.49
CA THR A 529 -20.88 9.96 14.04
C THR A 529 -19.50 9.31 14.18
N GLY A 530 -18.59 9.57 13.23
CA GLY A 530 -17.28 8.92 13.12
C GLY A 530 -16.09 9.72 13.66
N THR A 531 -14.93 9.06 13.75
CA THR A 531 -13.66 9.68 14.16
C THR A 531 -12.96 10.46 13.03
N GLY A 532 -13.45 10.39 11.79
CA GLY A 532 -12.85 11.06 10.63
C GLY A 532 -12.94 12.59 10.60
N GLY A 533 -13.82 13.20 11.41
CA GLY A 533 -13.96 14.64 11.53
C GLY A 533 -14.71 15.34 10.38
N PRO A 534 -14.84 16.67 10.44
CA PRO A 534 -15.58 17.45 9.46
C PRO A 534 -14.84 17.56 8.12
N VAL A 535 -15.60 17.74 7.04
CA VAL A 535 -15.08 18.15 5.73
C VAL A 535 -15.02 19.67 5.69
N ALA A 536 -13.87 20.24 5.33
CA ALA A 536 -13.75 21.68 5.17
C ALA A 536 -14.33 22.15 3.84
N HIS A 537 -14.99 23.30 3.86
CA HIS A 537 -15.44 23.98 2.64
C HIS A 537 -14.25 24.66 1.96
N THR A 538 -14.19 24.54 0.63
CA THR A 538 -13.26 25.25 -0.27
C THR A 538 -13.41 26.75 -0.17
#